data_AF-A0A815FMI2-F1
#
_entry.id   AF-A0A815FMI2-F1
#
_cell.length_a   1.000
_cell.length_b   1.000
_cell.length_c   1.000
_cell.angle_alpha   90.00
_cell.angle_beta   90.00
_cell.angle_gamma   90.00
#
_symmetry.space_group_name_H-M   'P 1'
#
loop_
_entity.id
_entity.type
_entity.pdbx_description
1 polymer ?
#
loop_
_entity_poly.entity_id
_entity_poly.type
_entity_poly.pdbx_seq_one_letter_code
_entity_poly.pdbx_strand_id
1 'polypeptide(L)'
;MFYSLALLLFFIHTTQAVESNSVQCPDGQSYCPDGQTCCQLSTGQYGCCPLADAVCCSDHLHCCPHGYTCDTEHNTCKKADALDIVPIFKKSPSFKLHKKDNSLTDESLPMVDIHEPIEK
;
A
#
# COMPACT_ATOMS: atom_id res chain seq x y z
N MET A 1 1.79 -49.29 -9.55
CA MET A 1 1.02 -48.08 -9.94
C MET A 1 0.52 -47.28 -8.71
N PHE A 2 1.28 -47.22 -7.61
CA PHE A 2 0.82 -46.59 -6.36
C PHE A 2 1.48 -45.23 -6.07
N TYR A 3 2.56 -44.88 -6.78
CA TYR A 3 3.25 -43.60 -6.62
C TYR A 3 2.42 -42.40 -7.11
N SER A 4 1.55 -42.58 -8.10
CA SER A 4 0.72 -41.51 -8.66
C SER A 4 -0.38 -41.02 -7.71
N LEU A 5 -0.98 -41.92 -6.90
CA LEU A 5 -1.96 -41.54 -5.86
C LEU A 5 -1.30 -40.82 -4.68
N ALA A 6 -0.08 -41.25 -4.29
CA ALA A 6 0.67 -40.58 -3.23
C ALA A 6 1.06 -39.14 -3.60
N LEU A 7 1.53 -38.90 -4.83
CA LEU A 7 1.86 -37.54 -5.30
C LEU A 7 0.63 -36.63 -5.34
N LEU A 8 -0.51 -37.11 -5.83
CA LEU A 8 -1.76 -36.33 -5.87
C LEU A 8 -2.24 -35.94 -4.47
N LEU A 9 -2.10 -36.82 -3.47
CA LEU A 9 -2.43 -36.51 -2.07
C LEU A 9 -1.46 -35.50 -1.45
N PHE A 10 -0.17 -35.54 -1.79
CA PHE A 10 0.80 -34.50 -1.38
C PHE A 10 0.41 -33.12 -1.95
N PHE A 11 0.04 -33.03 -3.23
CA PHE A 11 -0.40 -31.78 -3.84
C PHE A 11 -1.66 -31.20 -3.18
N ILE A 12 -2.62 -32.06 -2.79
CA ILE A 12 -3.85 -31.64 -2.11
C ILE A 12 -3.58 -31.22 -0.65
N HIS A 13 -2.64 -31.87 0.05
CA HIS A 13 -2.27 -31.48 1.42
C HIS A 13 -1.43 -30.19 1.50
N THR A 14 -0.76 -29.78 0.42
CA THR A 14 0.09 -28.58 0.42
C THR A 14 -0.66 -27.27 0.13
N THR A 15 -2.00 -27.27 0.03
CA THR A 15 -2.78 -26.03 -0.15
C THR A 15 -2.76 -25.20 1.14
N GLN A 16 -1.70 -24.42 1.33
CA GLN A 16 -1.67 -23.37 2.35
C GLN A 16 -2.57 -22.23 1.85
N ALA A 17 -3.61 -21.91 2.62
CA ALA A 17 -4.33 -20.65 2.44
C ALA A 17 -3.33 -19.52 2.73
N VAL A 18 -3.03 -18.69 1.72
CA VAL A 18 -2.30 -17.45 1.93
C VAL A 18 -3.24 -16.55 2.71
N GLU A 19 -3.11 -16.53 4.03
CA GLU A 19 -3.75 -15.55 4.88
C GLU A 19 -3.20 -14.19 4.46
N SER A 20 -4.00 -13.42 3.70
CA SER A 20 -3.70 -12.02 3.46
C SER A 20 -3.88 -11.32 4.81
N ASN A 21 -2.80 -11.20 5.57
CA ASN A 21 -2.83 -10.33 6.72
C ASN A 21 -3.01 -8.89 6.18
N SER A 22 -3.67 -8.08 6.98
CA SER A 22 -3.94 -6.69 6.62
C SER A 22 -3.67 -5.83 7.84
N VAL A 23 -3.05 -4.69 7.61
CA VAL A 23 -2.73 -3.71 8.65
C VAL A 23 -3.93 -2.79 8.77
N GLN A 24 -4.61 -2.82 9.91
CA GLN A 24 -5.70 -1.89 10.21
C GLN A 24 -5.13 -0.50 10.47
N CYS A 25 -5.68 0.52 9.80
CA CYS A 25 -5.27 1.90 10.00
C CYS A 25 -5.82 2.47 11.32
N PRO A 26 -5.22 3.55 11.85
CA PRO A 26 -5.62 4.13 13.14
C PRO A 26 -7.06 4.64 13.22
N ASP A 27 -7.74 4.85 12.09
CA ASP A 27 -9.16 5.20 12.05
C ASP A 27 -10.10 4.02 12.36
N GLY A 28 -9.57 2.80 12.37
CA GLY A 28 -10.33 1.57 12.57
C GLY A 28 -11.31 1.23 11.45
N GLN A 29 -11.36 2.03 10.38
CA GLN A 29 -12.29 1.90 9.25
C GLN A 29 -11.58 1.57 7.94
N SER A 30 -10.27 1.83 7.89
CA SER A 30 -9.43 1.54 6.73
C SER A 30 -8.40 0.47 7.05
N TYR A 31 -7.93 -0.21 6.01
CA TYR A 31 -6.87 -1.19 6.09
C TYR A 31 -5.96 -1.14 4.86
N CYS A 32 -4.72 -1.57 5.07
CA CYS A 32 -3.72 -1.76 4.03
C CYS A 32 -3.32 -3.23 3.95
N PRO A 33 -2.87 -3.73 2.79
CA PRO A 33 -2.28 -5.06 2.68
C PRO A 33 -1.06 -5.22 3.60
N ASP A 34 -0.67 -6.46 3.87
CA ASP A 34 0.58 -6.74 4.55
C ASP A 34 1.79 -6.03 3.95
N GLY A 35 2.70 -5.64 4.85
CA GLY A 35 3.93 -4.95 4.47
C GLY A 35 3.71 -3.54 3.95
N GLN A 36 2.49 -3.00 4.07
CA GLN A 36 2.19 -1.60 3.76
C GLN A 36 1.96 -0.78 5.02
N THR A 37 2.16 0.53 4.91
CA THR A 37 2.01 1.48 6.01
C THR A 37 0.82 2.40 5.78
N CYS A 38 -0.03 2.57 6.79
CA CYS A 38 -1.12 3.55 6.78
C CYS A 38 -0.57 4.97 6.92
N CYS A 39 -0.80 5.81 5.93
CA CYS A 39 -0.44 7.23 5.95
C CYS A 39 -1.66 8.10 5.71
N GLN A 40 -1.76 9.23 6.43
CA GLN A 40 -2.86 10.16 6.23
C GLN A 40 -2.73 10.90 4.89
N LEU A 41 -3.87 11.10 4.22
CA LEU A 41 -4.06 11.88 3.01
C LEU A 41 -4.49 13.32 3.34
N SER A 42 -4.40 14.22 2.38
CA SER A 42 -4.82 15.63 2.54
C SER A 42 -6.32 15.78 2.84
N THR A 43 -7.11 14.75 2.49
CA THR A 43 -8.55 14.67 2.77
C THR A 43 -8.87 14.26 4.21
N GLY A 44 -7.86 13.91 5.01
CA GLY A 44 -8.01 13.36 6.36
C GLY A 44 -8.26 11.85 6.40
N GLN A 45 -8.48 11.20 5.27
CA GLN A 45 -8.58 9.75 5.13
C GLN A 45 -7.19 9.09 5.15
N TYR A 46 -7.14 7.77 5.24
CA TYR A 46 -5.90 7.01 5.15
C TYR A 46 -5.63 6.52 3.73
N GLY A 47 -4.35 6.40 3.41
CA GLY A 47 -3.81 5.79 2.21
C GLY A 47 -2.73 4.78 2.60
N CYS A 48 -2.41 3.88 1.68
CA CYS A 48 -1.41 2.85 1.90
C CYS A 48 -0.12 3.19 1.16
N CYS A 49 0.98 3.11 1.90
CA CYS A 49 2.32 3.16 1.33
C CYS A 49 2.81 1.74 1.04
N PRO A 50 3.37 1.47 -0.14
CA PRO A 50 3.82 0.14 -0.54
C PRO A 50 5.05 -0.36 0.24
N LEU A 51 5.51 0.42 1.22
CA LEU A 51 6.68 0.15 2.05
C LEU A 51 6.22 -0.13 3.48
N ALA A 52 6.89 -1.08 4.12
CA ALA A 52 6.75 -1.33 5.55
C ALA A 52 7.45 -0.24 6.35
N ASP A 53 6.86 0.14 7.49
CA ASP A 53 7.37 1.17 8.40
C ASP A 53 7.75 2.48 7.68
N ALA A 54 6.94 2.85 6.69
CA ALA A 54 7.20 4.00 5.83
C ALA A 54 7.08 5.32 6.60
N VAL A 55 7.93 6.28 6.25
CA VAL A 55 7.81 7.66 6.71
C VAL A 55 6.80 8.39 5.83
N CYS A 56 5.69 8.83 6.41
CA CYS A 56 4.68 9.61 5.69
C CYS A 56 5.17 11.05 5.49
N CYS A 57 5.23 11.51 4.25
CA CYS A 57 5.64 12.88 3.95
C CYS A 57 4.52 13.89 4.29
N SER A 58 4.91 15.14 4.57
CA SER A 58 4.03 16.25 4.92
C SER A 58 3.21 16.79 3.75
N ASP A 59 3.53 16.38 2.52
CA ASP A 59 2.72 16.66 1.33
C ASP A 59 1.41 15.85 1.30
N HIS A 60 1.26 14.90 2.23
CA HIS A 60 0.14 13.97 2.33
C HIS A 60 -0.09 13.08 1.11
N LEU A 61 0.79 13.10 0.10
CA LEU A 61 0.66 12.34 -1.13
C LEU A 61 1.73 11.24 -1.23
N HIS A 62 2.88 11.46 -0.61
CA HIS A 62 4.04 10.60 -0.77
C HIS A 62 4.57 10.04 0.56
N CYS A 63 5.43 9.05 0.44
CA CYS A 63 6.13 8.42 1.54
C CYS A 63 7.51 7.93 1.15
N CYS A 64 8.32 7.74 2.19
CA CYS A 64 9.70 7.31 2.10
C CYS A 64 9.92 6.01 2.87
N PRO A 65 10.97 5.23 2.54
CA PRO A 65 11.36 4.08 3.33
C PRO A 65 11.75 4.47 4.75
N HIS A 66 11.71 3.51 5.66
CA HIS A 66 12.15 3.70 7.04
C HIS A 66 13.59 4.26 7.09
N GLY A 67 13.80 5.30 7.90
CA GLY A 67 15.10 5.95 8.09
C GLY A 67 15.49 6.94 6.99
N TYR A 68 14.58 7.28 6.07
CA TYR A 68 14.76 8.37 5.11
C TYR A 68 13.92 9.58 5.50
N THR A 69 14.40 10.76 5.09
CA THR A 69 13.70 12.04 5.22
C THR A 69 13.13 12.45 3.87
N CYS A 70 11.88 12.93 3.87
CA CYS A 70 11.23 13.43 2.66
C CYS A 70 11.83 14.77 2.21
N ASP A 71 12.27 14.82 0.96
CA ASP A 71 12.56 16.04 0.21
C ASP A 71 11.51 16.19 -0.90
N THR A 72 10.38 16.79 -0.53
CA THR A 72 9.23 16.99 -1.42
C THR A 72 9.49 18.02 -2.51
N GLU A 73 10.49 18.90 -2.33
CA GLU A 73 10.88 19.87 -3.37
C GLU A 73 11.55 19.18 -4.55
N HIS A 74 12.40 18.19 -4.27
CA HIS A 74 13.12 17.42 -5.29
C HIS A 74 12.44 16.08 -5.62
N ASN A 75 11.30 15.77 -4.99
CA ASN A 75 10.62 14.50 -5.05
C ASN A 75 11.51 13.29 -4.70
N THR A 76 12.38 13.43 -3.69
CA THR A 76 13.30 12.37 -3.26
C THR A 76 13.22 12.09 -1.77
N CYS A 77 13.68 10.91 -1.37
CA CYS A 77 13.91 10.50 0.00
C CYS A 77 15.42 10.46 0.22
N LYS A 78 15.91 11.16 1.24
CA LYS A 78 17.34 11.25 1.56
C LYS A 78 17.62 10.60 2.89
N LYS A 79 18.68 9.80 2.98
CA LYS A 79 19.14 9.24 4.25
C LYS A 79 20.15 10.19 4.89
N ALA A 80 20.01 10.49 6.18
CA ALA A 80 20.83 11.50 6.87
C ALA A 80 22.35 11.25 6.76
N ASP A 81 22.76 9.98 6.77
CA ASP A 81 24.16 9.56 6.86
C ASP A 81 24.72 8.94 5.57
N ALA A 82 23.97 8.98 4.47
CA ALA A 82 24.39 8.40 3.20
C ALA A 82 24.05 9.32 2.02
N LEU A 83 24.90 9.32 1.00
CA LEU A 83 24.57 9.86 -0.34
C LEU A 83 23.49 9.02 -1.06
N ASP A 84 22.70 8.27 -0.31
CA ASP A 84 21.66 7.40 -0.81
C ASP A 84 20.36 8.20 -0.92
N ILE A 85 20.01 8.50 -2.17
CA ILE A 85 18.85 9.28 -2.57
C ILE A 85 17.98 8.35 -3.41
N VAL A 86 16.78 8.07 -2.91
CA VAL A 86 15.79 7.26 -3.62
C VAL A 86 14.59 8.12 -3.99
N PRO A 87 13.84 7.79 -5.05
CA PRO A 87 12.61 8.51 -5.37
C PRO A 87 11.58 8.34 -4.25
N ILE A 88 10.70 9.33 -4.08
CA ILE A 88 9.54 9.19 -3.20
C ILE A 88 8.53 8.19 -3.78
N PHE A 89 7.76 7.56 -2.91
CA PHE A 89 6.71 6.61 -3.28
C PHE A 89 5.35 7.29 -3.14
N LYS A 90 4.45 7.06 -4.10
CA LYS A 90 3.08 7.57 -4.03
C LYS A 90 2.22 6.68 -3.12
N LYS A 91 1.34 7.30 -2.33
CA LYS A 91 0.30 6.61 -1.56
C LYS A 91 -0.80 6.12 -2.50
N SER A 92 -1.29 4.91 -2.27
CA SER A 92 -2.57 4.45 -2.81
C SER A 92 -3.69 4.76 -1.81
N PRO A 93 -4.96 4.82 -2.22
CA PRO A 93 -6.08 4.87 -1.28
C PRO A 93 -6.11 3.60 -0.43
N SER A 94 -6.47 3.72 0.85
CA SER A 94 -6.67 2.55 1.71
C SER A 94 -7.97 1.82 1.36
N PHE A 95 -7.98 0.51 1.56
CA PHE A 95 -9.22 -0.25 1.47
C PHE A 95 -10.10 0.06 2.67
N LYS A 96 -11.40 0.21 2.46
CA LYS A 96 -12.36 0.46 3.55
C LYS A 96 -12.97 -0.84 4.02
N LEU A 97 -13.03 -1.03 5.34
CA LEU A 97 -13.83 -2.06 5.99
C LEU A 97 -15.30 -1.72 5.75
N HIS A 98 -15.85 -2.12 4.62
CA HIS A 98 -17.30 -2.10 4.44
C HIS A 98 -17.91 -3.04 5.47
N LYS A 99 -18.55 -2.46 6.49
CA LYS A 99 -19.56 -3.16 7.28
C LYS A 99 -20.59 -3.65 6.27
N LYS A 100 -20.95 -4.92 6.34
CA LYS A 100 -21.80 -5.61 5.37
C LYS A 100 -23.25 -5.10 5.46
N ASP A 101 -23.50 -3.88 5.00
CA ASP A 101 -24.77 -3.51 4.39
C ASP A 101 -24.60 -3.61 2.88
N ASN A 102 -25.66 -4.08 2.23
CA ASN A 102 -25.71 -4.50 0.83
C ASN A 102 -25.40 -3.34 -0.16
N SER A 103 -24.12 -3.04 -0.39
CA SER A 103 -23.66 -2.15 -1.46
C SER A 103 -22.29 -2.61 -1.97
N LEU A 104 -22.32 -3.42 -3.03
CA LEU A 104 -21.20 -3.52 -3.96
C LEU A 104 -21.10 -2.18 -4.71
N THR A 105 -20.34 -1.26 -4.15
CA THR A 105 -19.56 -0.33 -4.96
C THR A 105 -18.10 -0.68 -4.70
N ASP A 106 -17.64 -1.70 -5.43
CA ASP A 106 -16.26 -1.74 -5.91
C ASP A 106 -16.05 -0.46 -6.75
N GLU A 107 -15.87 0.69 -6.10
CA GLU A 107 -15.24 1.83 -6.74
C GLU A 107 -13.72 1.62 -6.71
N SER A 108 -13.30 0.46 -7.24
CA SER A 108 -12.07 0.34 -8.00
C SER A 108 -12.19 1.17 -9.29
N LEU A 109 -12.50 2.46 -9.16
CA LEU A 109 -12.35 3.40 -10.25
C LEU A 109 -11.21 4.36 -9.90
N PRO A 110 -10.21 4.45 -10.81
CA PRO A 110 -9.02 5.25 -10.60
C PRO A 110 -9.45 6.71 -10.55
N MET A 111 -8.87 7.50 -9.65
CA MET A 111 -8.83 8.93 -9.91
C MET A 111 -7.83 9.13 -11.04
N VAL A 112 -8.37 9.08 -12.26
CA VAL A 112 -7.79 9.60 -13.50
C VAL A 112 -7.24 11.00 -13.24
N ASP A 113 -6.09 11.23 -13.84
CA ASP A 113 -5.35 12.47 -14.01
C ASP A 113 -6.18 13.75 -13.97
N ILE A 114 -5.75 14.68 -13.11
CA ILE A 114 -5.86 16.12 -13.39
C ILE A 114 -4.50 16.74 -13.09
N HIS A 115 -3.51 16.50 -13.95
CA HIS A 115 -2.45 17.46 -14.27
C HIS A 115 -2.00 17.24 -15.71
N GLU A 116 -2.89 17.54 -16.65
CA GLU A 116 -2.48 18.13 -17.91
C GLU A 116 -2.93 19.60 -17.89
N PRO A 117 -2.01 20.52 -17.66
CA PRO A 117 -1.97 21.73 -18.46
C PRO A 117 -0.75 21.69 -19.38
N ILE A 118 -1.02 21.38 -20.65
CA ILE A 118 -0.61 22.10 -21.86
C ILE A 118 0.86 22.52 -21.94
N GLU A 119 1.56 21.91 -22.92
CA GLU A 119 2.78 22.46 -23.53
C GLU A 119 2.72 23.98 -23.68
N LYS A 120 3.78 24.66 -23.22
CA LYS A 120 4.16 25.95 -23.79
C LYS A 120 5.66 26.00 -24.04
#